data_AF-A0A4Y2GJJ5-F1
#
_entry.id   AF-A0A4Y2GJJ5-F1
#
_cell.length_a   1.000
_cell.length_b   1.000
_cell.length_c   1.000
_cell.angle_alpha   90.00
_cell.angle_beta   90.00
_cell.angle_gamma   90.00
#
_symmetry.space_group_name_H-M   'P 1'
#
loop_
_entity.id
_entity.type
_entity.pdbx_description
1 polymer ?
#
loop_
_entity_poly.entity_id
_entity_poly.type
_entity_poly.pdbx_seq_one_letter_code
_entity_poly.pdbx_strand_id
1 'polypeptide(L)'
;MRDKNVPISGPFIIEKALQFAKVLGYDEVLGSNVWLEKIKRRHEITAKVISGESKDTDDNENWITETLSKILKDYKPQNTFNVDETALFFNVCPKRH
;
A
#
# COMPACT_ATOMS: atom_id res chain seq x y z
N MET A 1 4.40 -12.70 6.12
CA MET A 1 3.68 -11.84 7.10
C MET A 1 2.66 -10.90 6.43
N ARG A 2 2.87 -10.41 5.19
CA ARG A 2 1.82 -9.64 4.48
C ARG A 2 0.66 -10.50 3.94
N ASP A 3 0.85 -11.81 3.87
CA ASP A 3 -0.03 -12.84 3.27
C ASP A 3 -1.41 -13.02 3.96
N LYS A 4 -1.76 -12.16 4.91
CA LYS A 4 -2.94 -12.29 5.77
C LYS A 4 -3.78 -11.02 5.92
N ASN A 5 -3.49 -9.98 5.15
CA ASN A 5 -4.23 -8.71 5.13
C ASN A 5 -4.45 -8.07 6.54
N VAL A 6 -3.58 -8.38 7.50
CA VAL A 6 -3.77 -8.01 8.91
C VAL A 6 -3.61 -6.50 9.07
N PRO A 7 -4.61 -5.79 9.62
CA PRO A 7 -4.51 -4.35 9.84
C PRO A 7 -3.39 -4.06 10.85
N ILE A 8 -2.47 -3.18 10.46
CA ILE A 8 -1.35 -2.76 11.32
C ILE A 8 -1.89 -1.95 12.49
N SER A 9 -1.74 -2.47 13.71
CA SER A 9 -2.29 -1.87 14.93
C SER A 9 -1.36 -0.81 15.51
N GLY A 10 -1.92 0.15 16.25
CA GLY A 10 -1.14 1.16 16.99
C GLY A 10 -0.07 0.56 17.93
N PRO A 11 -0.39 -0.46 18.74
CA PRO A 11 0.60 -1.16 19.57
C PRO A 11 1.76 -1.77 18.77
N PHE A 12 1.51 -2.34 17.58
CA PHE A 12 2.57 -2.89 16.72
C PHE A 12 3.51 -1.79 16.20
N ILE A 13 2.97 -0.62 15.83
CA ILE A 13 3.78 0.54 15.41
C ILE A 13 4.66 1.02 16.56
N ILE A 14 4.10 1.09 17.77
CA ILE A 14 4.82 1.44 19.00
C ILE A 14 5.95 0.44 19.29
N GLU A 15 5.68 -0.86 19.24
CA GLU A 15 6.67 -1.91 19.48
C GLU A 15 7.84 -1.82 18.48
N LYS A 16 7.53 -1.62 17.19
CA LYS A 16 8.56 -1.46 16.16
C LYS A 16 9.37 -0.17 16.33
N ALA A 17 8.74 0.94 16.71
CA ALA A 17 9.44 2.17 17.02
C ALA A 17 10.43 2.01 18.18
N LEU A 18 10.04 1.30 19.25
CA LEU A 18 10.91 0.98 20.38
C LEU A 18 12.09 0.09 19.98
N GLN A 19 11.87 -0.90 19.11
CA GLN A 19 12.94 -1.75 18.57
C GLN A 19 13.97 -0.93 17.78
N PHE A 20 13.53 0.00 16.92
CA PHE A 20 14.44 0.89 16.20
C PHE A 20 15.14 1.90 17.12
N ALA A 21 14.42 2.48 18.08
CA ALA A 21 14.99 3.41 19.05
C ALA A 21 16.16 2.78 19.83
N LYS A 22 15.99 1.53 20.29
CA LYS A 22 17.06 0.77 20.96
C LYS A 22 18.26 0.47 20.06
N VAL A 23 18.04 0.16 18.78
CA VAL A 23 19.14 -0.08 17.81
C VAL A 23 19.89 1.20 17.46
N LEU A 24 19.22 2.34 17.49
CA LEU A 24 19.77 3.65 17.15
C LEU A 24 20.30 4.45 18.36
N GLY A 25 20.12 3.96 19.59
CA GLY A 25 20.55 4.62 20.83
C GLY A 25 19.64 5.75 21.34
N TYR A 26 18.37 5.78 20.94
CA TYR A 26 17.38 6.77 21.37
C TYR A 26 16.52 6.25 22.54
N ASP A 27 17.09 6.14 23.74
CA ASP A 27 16.39 5.62 24.94
C ASP A 27 15.22 6.51 25.42
N GLU A 28 15.12 7.74 24.91
CA GLU A 28 14.07 8.73 25.22
C GLU A 28 12.72 8.49 24.53
N VAL A 29 12.64 7.54 23.58
CA VAL A 29 11.41 7.26 22.82
C VAL A 29 10.39 6.50 23.68
N LEU A 30 9.60 7.25 24.45
CA LEU A 30 8.48 6.70 25.21
C LEU A 30 7.30 6.35 24.27
N GLY A 31 7.25 5.07 23.88
CA GLY A 31 6.24 4.44 23.05
C GLY A 31 4.82 4.45 23.66
N SER A 32 4.22 5.64 23.71
CA SER A 32 2.89 5.89 24.26
C SER A 32 1.88 6.20 23.16
N ASN A 33 0.59 6.01 23.45
CA ASN A 33 -0.49 6.42 22.52
C ASN A 33 -0.41 7.92 22.20
N VAL A 34 -0.05 8.77 23.17
CA VAL A 34 0.13 10.22 22.96
C VAL A 34 1.30 10.52 22.03
N TRP A 35 2.40 9.76 22.12
CA TRP A 35 3.51 9.87 21.17
C TRP A 35 3.06 9.46 19.76
N LEU A 36 2.34 8.33 19.63
CA LEU A 36 1.82 7.86 18.34
C LEU A 36 0.86 8.88 17.69
N GLU A 37 -0.08 9.45 18.45
CA GLU A 37 -0.99 10.49 17.94
C GLU A 37 -0.25 11.80 17.57
N LYS A 38 0.80 12.18 18.31
CA LYS A 38 1.66 13.32 17.94
C LYS A 38 2.39 13.07 16.63
N ILE A 39 2.94 11.86 16.43
CA ILE A 39 3.61 11.47 15.18
C ILE A 39 2.59 11.47 14.02
N LYS A 40 1.42 10.85 14.20
CA LYS A 40 0.35 10.87 13.19
C LYS A 40 -0.04 12.28 12.78
N ARG A 41 -0.26 13.18 13.75
CA ARG A 41 -0.63 14.57 13.46
C ARG A 41 0.49 15.38 12.80
N ARG A 42 1.76 15.14 13.15
CA ARG A 42 2.92 15.84 12.55
C ARG A 42 3.18 15.45 11.09
N HIS A 43 2.84 14.21 10.71
CA HIS A 43 3.12 13.66 9.38
C HIS A 43 1.83 13.28 8.62
N GLU A 44 0.69 13.81 9.06
CA GLU A 44 -0.65 13.62 8.47
C GLU A 44 -1.04 12.13 8.26
N ILE A 45 -0.46 11.24 9.07
CA ILE A 45 -0.66 9.78 8.99
C ILE A 45 -2.07 9.44 9.50
N THR A 46 -3.01 9.43 8.57
CA THR A 46 -4.41 9.13 8.84
C THR A 46 -4.66 7.63 8.69
N ALA A 47 -5.37 7.04 9.65
CA ALA A 47 -5.79 5.63 9.58
C ALA A 47 -6.90 5.44 8.52
N LYS A 48 -6.50 5.38 7.24
CA LYS A 48 -7.37 5.09 6.08
C LYS A 48 -7.76 3.61 6.01
N VAL A 49 -8.67 3.33 5.07
CA VAL A 49 -9.53 2.14 5.01
C VAL A 49 -9.66 1.70 3.50
N ILE A 50 -8.73 0.87 2.96
CA ILE A 50 -8.56 0.44 1.55
C ILE A 50 -9.75 -0.39 1.14
N SER A 51 -10.60 0.14 0.27
CA SER A 51 -11.26 -0.79 -0.65
C SER A 51 -10.17 -1.43 -1.49
N GLY A 52 -9.92 -2.72 -1.29
CA GLY A 52 -9.52 -3.51 -2.43
C GLY A 52 -10.66 -3.42 -3.44
N GLU A 53 -10.30 -3.35 -4.72
CA GLU A 53 -11.15 -3.74 -5.84
C GLU A 53 -12.45 -2.92 -5.98
N SER A 54 -12.39 -1.84 -6.76
CA SER A 54 -13.49 -1.57 -7.69
C SER A 54 -13.45 -2.68 -8.74
N LYS A 55 -14.50 -3.48 -8.81
CA LYS A 55 -14.70 -4.40 -9.93
C LYS A 55 -15.02 -3.54 -11.15
N ASP A 56 -14.01 -3.28 -11.98
CA ASP A 56 -14.22 -2.52 -13.23
C ASP A 56 -15.17 -3.33 -14.11
N THR A 57 -16.30 -2.72 -14.49
CA THR A 57 -17.40 -3.40 -15.15
C THR A 57 -17.17 -3.47 -16.66
N ASP A 58 -16.75 -4.64 -17.15
CA ASP A 58 -17.01 -5.31 -18.45
C ASP A 58 -16.97 -4.55 -19.80
N ASP A 59 -16.91 -3.23 -19.86
CA ASP A 59 -17.00 -2.45 -21.11
C ASP A 59 -15.68 -2.42 -21.93
N ASN A 60 -14.67 -3.21 -21.54
CA ASN A 60 -13.31 -3.15 -22.11
C ASN A 60 -12.94 -4.32 -23.04
N GLU A 61 -13.81 -5.32 -23.25
CA GLU A 61 -13.49 -6.50 -24.08
C GLU A 61 -13.13 -6.13 -25.54
N ASN A 62 -13.85 -5.18 -26.16
CA ASN A 62 -13.58 -4.77 -27.54
C ASN A 62 -12.24 -4.03 -27.68
N TRP A 63 -11.85 -3.26 -26.67
CA TRP A 63 -10.54 -2.58 -26.62
C TRP A 63 -9.39 -3.60 -26.55
N ILE A 64 -9.51 -4.59 -25.66
CA ILE A 64 -8.53 -5.67 -25.48
C ILE A 64 -8.42 -6.52 -26.75
N THR A 65 -9.54 -6.94 -27.32
CA THR A 65 -9.55 -7.85 -28.47
C THR A 65 -9.10 -7.18 -29.77
N GLU A 66 -9.62 -6.00 -30.10
CA GLU A 66 -9.35 -5.36 -31.39
C GLU A 66 -8.12 -4.45 -31.40
N THR A 67 -7.90 -3.66 -30.35
CA THR A 67 -6.91 -2.57 -30.37
C THR A 67 -5.58 -3.01 -29.77
N LEU A 68 -5.60 -3.60 -28.57
CA LEU A 68 -4.38 -4.13 -27.94
C LEU A 68 -3.75 -5.22 -28.81
N SER A 69 -4.54 -6.15 -29.38
CA SER A 69 -4.04 -7.19 -30.29
C SER A 69 -3.42 -6.66 -31.60
N LYS A 70 -3.78 -5.45 -32.06
CA LYS A 70 -3.12 -4.80 -33.20
C LYS A 70 -1.77 -4.23 -32.77
N ILE A 71 -1.75 -3.48 -31.67
CA ILE A 71 -0.52 -2.88 -31.11
C ILE A 71 0.52 -3.97 -30.82
N LEU A 72 0.13 -5.08 -30.18
CA LEU A 72 1.04 -6.15 -29.79
C LEU A 72 1.67 -6.93 -30.96
N LYS A 73 1.14 -6.85 -32.18
CA LYS A 73 1.75 -7.53 -33.36
C LYS A 73 3.08 -6.93 -33.78
N ASP A 74 3.28 -5.63 -33.50
CA ASP A 74 4.49 -4.90 -33.88
C ASP A 74 5.63 -5.07 -32.84
N TYR A 75 5.33 -5.69 -31.69
CA TYR A 75 6.30 -5.97 -30.62
C TYR A 75 6.59 -7.47 -30.52
N LYS A 76 7.87 -7.82 -30.31
CA LYS A 76 8.23 -9.18 -29.91
C LYS A 76 7.67 -9.47 -28.51
N PRO A 77 7.20 -10.69 -28.19
CA PRO A 77 6.70 -11.03 -26.86
C PRO A 77 7.66 -10.71 -25.71
N GLN A 78 8.97 -10.74 -25.97
CA GLN A 78 10.06 -10.41 -25.03
C GLN A 78 10.13 -8.91 -24.66
N ASN A 79 9.46 -8.04 -25.43
CA ASN A 79 9.41 -6.60 -25.23
C ASN A 79 8.05 -6.14 -24.66
N THR A 80 7.11 -7.07 -24.45
CA THR A 80 5.78 -6.79 -23.91
C THR A 80 5.79 -7.00 -22.40
N PHE A 81 5.82 -5.91 -21.64
CA PHE A 81 5.76 -5.95 -20.19
C PHE A 81 4.40 -5.47 -19.70
N ASN A 82 3.70 -6.29 -18.90
CA ASN A 82 2.54 -5.82 -18.17
C ASN A 82 3.03 -4.97 -16.99
N VAL A 83 2.76 -3.66 -17.03
CA VAL A 83 3.00 -2.74 -15.92
C VAL A 83 1.66 -2.38 -15.30
N ASP A 84 1.03 -3.39 -14.69
CA ASP A 84 -0.12 -3.20 -13.83
C ASP A 84 0.37 -2.51 -12.53
N GLU A 85 -0.09 -1.28 -12.32
CA GLU A 85 0.31 -0.30 -11.29
C GLU A 85 1.75 -0.34 -10.75
N THR A 86 2.63 0.51 -11.28
CA THR A 86 3.73 1.11 -10.46
C THR A 86 3.22 2.30 -9.64
N ALA A 87 2.27 2.03 -8.73
CA ALA A 87 1.78 3.02 -7.79
C ALA A 87 2.59 3.01 -6.48
N LEU A 88 3.26 4.12 -6.16
CA LEU A 88 3.99 4.29 -4.90
C LEU A 88 3.01 4.56 -3.74
N PHE A 89 2.36 3.50 -3.26
CA PHE A 89 1.33 3.58 -2.23
C PHE A 89 1.86 3.94 -0.83
N PHE A 90 1.97 5.23 -0.56
CA PHE A 90 1.88 5.78 0.80
C PHE A 90 0.39 6.00 1.15
N ASN A 91 -0.03 5.64 2.37
CA ASN A 91 -1.38 5.86 2.91
C ASN A 91 -2.57 5.15 2.24
N VAL A 92 -2.50 3.82 2.14
CA VAL A 92 -3.69 2.95 2.01
C VAL A 92 -3.56 1.74 2.99
N CYS A 93 -4.49 1.55 3.97
CA CYS A 93 -4.62 0.41 4.94
C CYS A 93 -6.13 -0.05 5.05
N PRO A 94 -6.59 -1.32 5.26
CA PRO A 94 -7.88 -1.94 4.72
C PRO A 94 -9.34 -1.47 5.05
N LYS A 95 -10.34 -1.79 4.17
CA LYS A 95 -11.80 -1.43 4.26
C LYS A 95 -12.51 -2.06 5.47
N ARG A 96 -13.57 -1.42 5.98
CA ARG A 96 -14.40 -1.92 7.09
C ARG A 96 -15.75 -2.47 6.61
N HIS A 97 -16.13 -3.62 7.16
CA HIS A 97 -17.49 -3.87 7.65
C HIS A 97 -17.46 -3.69 9.17
#